data_AF-A0A6J4LGP6-F1
#
_entry.id   AF-A0A6J4LGP6-F1
#
_cell.length_a   1.000
_cell.length_b   1.000
_cell.length_c   1.000
_cell.angle_alpha   90.00
_cell.angle_beta   90.00
_cell.angle_gamma   90.00
#
_symmetry.space_group_name_H-M   'P 1'
#
loop_
_entity.id
_entity.type
_entity.pdbx_description
1 polymer ?
#
loop_
_entity_poly.entity_id
_entity_poly.type
_entity_poly.pdbx_seq_one_letter_code
_entity_poly.pdbx_strand_id
1 'polypeptide(L)'
;MTSPSGIVDFFVLEAGDYAERLDGAIATGGLRGPDPETLSRYGRALRGTATMARFPAIATLAGAIERVGRAMHDGRLPWSPALAGAITSGVDEVKLLVRAARQWTPEHEARAHARAAELLQYAPAAAPQPAAIAGNAAAYLGGEVSAIATGLMAYLTTGGNEGALSLVLRRARAVQGVATTKDAPPVAEVVAAVERTAATLEARPAGDRAGNAAASELFSAAALVLQRAAGDLRAGRAPDVAAADL
;
A
#
# COMPACT_ATOMS: atom_id res chain seq x y z
N MET A 1 -5.08 -7.24 -30.76
CA MET A 1 -3.91 -6.32 -30.74
C MET A 1 -4.45 -4.91 -30.54
N THR A 2 -4.30 -4.31 -29.35
CA THR A 2 -4.73 -2.93 -29.10
C THR A 2 -3.67 -1.97 -29.64
N SER A 3 -3.98 -1.23 -30.69
CA SER A 3 -3.11 -0.17 -31.19
C SER A 3 -2.89 0.89 -30.09
N PRO A 4 -1.75 1.60 -30.06
CA PRO A 4 -1.46 2.61 -29.03
C PRO A 4 -2.56 3.69 -28.87
N SER A 5 -3.23 4.04 -29.98
CA SER A 5 -4.39 4.93 -29.98
C SER A 5 -5.60 4.36 -29.22
N GLY A 6 -5.88 3.06 -29.35
CA GLY A 6 -7.00 2.42 -28.66
C GLY A 6 -6.84 2.38 -27.14
N ILE A 7 -5.61 2.37 -26.63
CA ILE A 7 -5.34 2.45 -25.18
C ILE A 7 -5.67 3.85 -24.66
N VAL A 8 -5.29 4.90 -25.39
CA VAL A 8 -5.59 6.29 -25.01
C VAL A 8 -7.10 6.57 -25.12
N ASP A 9 -7.78 6.04 -26.14
CA ASP A 9 -9.22 6.22 -26.30
C ASP A 9 -10.03 5.53 -25.19
N PHE A 10 -9.63 4.30 -24.84
CA PHE A 10 -10.20 3.59 -23.69
C PHE A 10 -9.95 4.35 -22.38
N PHE A 11 -8.74 4.87 -22.19
CA PHE A 11 -8.40 5.71 -21.04
C PHE A 11 -9.30 6.94 -20.96
N VAL A 12 -9.45 7.70 -22.04
CA VAL A 12 -10.27 8.92 -22.06
C VAL A 12 -11.72 8.62 -21.68
N LEU A 13 -12.28 7.52 -22.18
CA LEU A 13 -13.64 7.08 -21.87
C LEU A 13 -13.78 6.72 -20.37
N GLU A 14 -12.96 5.80 -19.88
CA GLU A 14 -13.03 5.31 -18.50
C GLU A 14 -12.69 6.40 -17.48
N ALA A 15 -11.59 7.12 -17.70
CA ALA A 15 -11.15 8.20 -16.82
C ALA A 15 -12.18 9.35 -16.79
N GLY A 16 -12.85 9.61 -17.91
CA GLY A 16 -13.99 10.54 -17.97
C GLY A 16 -15.14 10.12 -17.06
N ASP A 17 -15.61 8.86 -17.16
CA ASP A 17 -16.68 8.35 -16.29
C ASP A 17 -16.29 8.42 -14.80
N TYR A 18 -15.06 8.02 -14.45
CA TYR A 18 -14.60 8.15 -13.06
C TYR A 18 -14.54 9.59 -12.58
N ALA A 19 -14.08 10.53 -13.42
CA ALA A 19 -14.02 11.95 -13.07
C ALA A 19 -15.41 12.55 -12.84
N GLU A 20 -16.41 12.20 -13.67
CA GLU A 20 -17.79 12.64 -13.47
C GLU A 20 -18.44 12.03 -12.22
N ARG A 21 -18.13 10.76 -11.91
CA ARG A 21 -18.62 10.12 -10.67
C ARG A 21 -17.99 10.74 -9.42
N LEU A 22 -16.71 11.10 -9.48
CA LEU A 22 -16.04 11.83 -8.39
C LEU A 22 -16.68 13.20 -8.17
N ASP A 23 -16.91 13.95 -9.25
CA ASP A 23 -17.55 15.27 -9.18
C ASP A 23 -18.98 15.19 -8.62
N GLY A 24 -19.78 14.26 -9.13
CA GLY A 24 -21.13 14.00 -8.62
C GLY A 24 -21.15 13.62 -7.13
N ALA A 25 -20.18 12.83 -6.67
CA ALA A 25 -20.05 12.48 -5.25
C ALA A 25 -19.72 13.70 -4.38
N ILE A 26 -18.82 14.58 -4.85
CA ILE A 26 -18.47 15.83 -4.15
C ILE A 26 -19.69 16.77 -4.08
N ALA A 27 -20.37 16.97 -5.22
CA ALA A 27 -21.55 17.81 -5.30
C ALA A 27 -22.69 17.32 -4.38
N THR A 28 -22.93 16.01 -4.35
CA THR A 28 -23.98 15.41 -3.51
C THR A 28 -23.65 15.49 -2.02
N GLY A 29 -22.37 15.41 -1.64
CA GLY A 29 -21.94 15.43 -0.24
C GLY A 29 -22.13 16.76 0.47
N GLY A 30 -22.09 17.87 -0.27
CA GLY A 30 -22.32 19.23 0.26
C GLY A 30 -21.49 19.53 1.52
N LEU A 31 -22.13 20.07 2.55
CA LEU A 31 -21.47 20.44 3.82
C LEU A 31 -20.94 19.25 4.63
N ARG A 32 -21.46 18.03 4.40
CA ARG A 32 -21.03 16.81 5.10
C ARG A 32 -19.84 16.14 4.43
N GLY A 33 -19.53 16.54 3.20
CA GLY A 33 -18.50 15.92 2.37
C GLY A 33 -19.00 14.69 1.63
N PRO A 34 -18.25 14.26 0.60
CA PRO A 34 -18.58 13.07 -0.17
C PRO A 34 -18.48 11.81 0.70
N ASP A 35 -19.17 10.74 0.29
CA ASP A 35 -18.93 9.41 0.85
C ASP A 35 -17.44 9.03 0.68
N PRO A 36 -16.69 8.81 1.79
CA PRO A 36 -15.27 8.53 1.73
C PRO A 36 -14.93 7.25 0.95
N GLU A 37 -15.80 6.24 1.02
CA GLU A 37 -15.57 4.97 0.31
C GLU A 37 -15.68 5.17 -1.20
N THR A 38 -16.74 5.86 -1.65
CA THR A 38 -16.93 6.29 -3.04
C THR A 38 -15.73 7.08 -3.57
N LEU A 39 -15.26 8.08 -2.81
CA LEU A 39 -14.10 8.89 -3.18
C LEU A 39 -12.83 8.02 -3.34
N SER A 40 -12.58 7.13 -2.39
CA SER A 40 -11.41 6.23 -2.43
C SER A 40 -11.49 5.20 -3.57
N ARG A 41 -12.70 4.69 -3.87
CA ARG A 41 -12.95 3.67 -4.90
C ARG A 41 -12.73 4.24 -6.29
N TYR A 42 -13.32 5.39 -6.59
CA TYR A 42 -13.17 6.01 -7.91
C TYR A 42 -11.78 6.63 -8.11
N GLY A 43 -11.14 7.16 -7.05
CA GLY A 43 -9.72 7.54 -7.11
C GLY A 43 -8.80 6.36 -7.46
N ARG A 44 -9.04 5.18 -6.87
CA ARG A 44 -8.29 3.95 -7.18
C ARG A 44 -8.51 3.47 -8.61
N ALA A 45 -9.75 3.46 -9.07
CA ALA A 45 -10.10 3.04 -10.43
C ALA A 45 -9.44 3.95 -11.47
N LEU A 46 -9.56 5.28 -11.29
CA LEU A 46 -8.92 6.31 -12.10
C LEU A 46 -7.39 6.14 -12.14
N ARG A 47 -6.76 5.90 -10.99
CA ARG A 47 -5.32 5.62 -10.92
C ARG A 47 -4.94 4.38 -11.72
N GLY A 48 -5.74 3.32 -11.65
CA GLY A 48 -5.54 2.08 -12.39
C GLY A 48 -5.54 2.30 -13.90
N THR A 49 -6.58 2.95 -14.43
CA THR A 49 -6.68 3.25 -15.87
C THR A 49 -5.56 4.18 -16.35
N ALA A 50 -5.22 5.23 -15.58
CA ALA A 50 -4.09 6.12 -15.89
C ALA A 50 -2.74 5.38 -15.91
N THR A 51 -2.54 4.43 -14.99
CA THR A 51 -1.33 3.60 -14.94
C THR A 51 -1.23 2.71 -16.18
N MET A 52 -2.32 2.04 -16.55
CA MET A 52 -2.38 1.19 -17.75
C MET A 52 -2.12 1.98 -19.03
N ALA A 53 -2.62 3.21 -19.09
CA ALA A 53 -2.46 4.12 -20.23
C ALA A 53 -1.13 4.90 -20.24
N ARG A 54 -0.25 4.66 -19.25
CA ARG A 54 1.05 5.32 -19.11
C ARG A 54 0.99 6.84 -18.92
N PHE A 55 0.00 7.32 -18.17
CA PHE A 55 -0.09 8.70 -17.68
C PHE A 55 0.28 8.78 -16.19
N PRO A 56 1.58 8.68 -15.82
CA PRO A 56 2.01 8.60 -14.41
C PRO A 56 1.63 9.83 -13.59
N ALA A 57 1.57 11.01 -14.20
CA ALA A 57 1.18 12.23 -13.53
C ALA A 57 -0.31 12.24 -13.14
N ILE A 58 -1.19 11.76 -14.03
CA ILE A 58 -2.63 11.58 -13.73
C ILE A 58 -2.82 10.49 -12.67
N ALA A 59 -2.07 9.39 -12.76
CA ALA A 59 -2.10 8.33 -11.76
C ALA A 59 -1.70 8.84 -10.36
N THR A 60 -0.73 9.76 -10.30
CA THR A 60 -0.28 10.40 -9.06
C THR A 60 -1.36 11.29 -8.45
N LEU A 61 -2.02 12.12 -9.27
CA LEU A 61 -3.15 12.96 -8.85
C LEU A 61 -4.34 12.10 -8.37
N ALA A 62 -4.71 11.08 -9.12
CA ALA A 62 -5.76 10.12 -8.73
C ALA A 62 -5.42 9.38 -7.43
N GLY A 63 -4.15 9.05 -7.22
CA GLY A 63 -3.66 8.48 -5.96
C GLY A 63 -3.77 9.44 -4.77
N ALA A 64 -3.59 10.75 -4.98
CA ALA A 64 -3.84 11.75 -3.94
C ALA A 64 -5.32 11.81 -3.56
N ILE A 65 -6.23 11.80 -4.55
CA ILE A 65 -7.69 11.71 -4.33
C ILE A 65 -8.07 10.43 -3.56
N GLU A 66 -7.52 9.28 -3.97
CA GLU A 66 -7.72 8.00 -3.27
C GLU A 66 -7.31 8.09 -1.79
N ARG A 67 -6.16 8.71 -1.51
CA ARG A 67 -5.64 8.88 -0.14
C ARG A 67 -6.50 9.81 0.71
N VAL A 68 -7.03 10.89 0.14
CA VAL A 68 -7.98 11.76 0.84
C VAL A 68 -9.21 10.97 1.25
N GLY A 69 -9.84 10.23 0.32
CA GLY A 69 -11.00 9.38 0.63
C GLY A 69 -10.70 8.35 1.71
N ARG A 70 -9.52 7.70 1.67
CA ARG A 70 -9.11 6.76 2.72
C ARG A 70 -8.89 7.45 4.07
N ALA A 71 -8.23 8.60 4.10
CA ALA A 71 -8.01 9.33 5.35
C ALA A 71 -9.31 9.83 5.99
N MET A 72 -10.30 10.23 5.16
CA MET A 72 -11.65 10.55 5.62
C MET A 72 -12.36 9.32 6.17
N HIS A 73 -12.29 8.18 5.48
CA HIS A 73 -12.88 6.91 5.93
C HIS A 73 -12.32 6.47 7.28
N ASP A 74 -11.02 6.58 7.46
CA ASP A 74 -10.32 6.23 8.70
C ASP A 74 -10.54 7.26 9.83
N GLY A 75 -11.30 8.34 9.60
CA GLY A 75 -11.53 9.41 10.57
C GLY A 75 -10.30 10.29 10.85
N ARG A 76 -9.26 10.20 10.03
CA ARG A 76 -7.97 10.91 10.19
C ARG A 76 -7.93 12.27 9.47
N LEU A 77 -8.90 12.54 8.61
CA LEU A 77 -9.01 13.79 7.87
C LEU A 77 -10.45 14.31 7.95
N PRO A 78 -10.73 15.36 8.75
CA PRO A 78 -12.05 15.96 8.82
C PRO A 78 -12.37 16.72 7.53
N TRP A 79 -13.63 16.65 7.10
CA TRP A 79 -14.12 17.47 5.98
C TRP A 79 -14.13 18.95 6.38
N SER A 80 -13.59 19.81 5.52
CA SER A 80 -13.50 21.26 5.75
C SER A 80 -13.68 22.02 4.44
N PRO A 81 -14.04 23.33 4.48
CA PRO A 81 -14.15 24.14 3.26
C PRO A 81 -12.86 24.19 2.42
N ALA A 82 -11.70 24.20 3.08
CA ALA A 82 -10.40 24.17 2.40
C ALA A 82 -10.19 22.84 1.65
N LEU A 83 -10.47 21.71 2.29
CA LEU A 83 -10.40 20.40 1.66
C LEU A 83 -11.42 20.27 0.52
N ALA A 84 -12.62 20.81 0.69
CA ALA A 84 -13.65 20.85 -0.34
C ALA A 84 -13.15 21.59 -1.59
N GLY A 85 -12.60 22.78 -1.43
CA GLY A 85 -12.02 23.55 -2.55
C GLY A 85 -10.88 22.81 -3.24
N ALA A 86 -9.98 22.20 -2.46
CA ALA A 86 -8.84 21.47 -3.00
C ALA A 86 -9.28 20.21 -3.79
N ILE A 87 -10.23 19.42 -3.28
CA ILE A 87 -10.69 18.20 -3.94
C ILE A 87 -11.52 18.50 -5.19
N THR A 88 -12.38 19.52 -5.16
CA THR A 88 -13.08 19.99 -6.36
C THR A 88 -12.09 20.44 -7.43
N SER A 89 -11.12 21.29 -7.06
CA SER A 89 -10.08 21.75 -7.99
C SER A 89 -9.24 20.58 -8.55
N GLY A 90 -8.96 19.57 -7.72
CA GLY A 90 -8.25 18.37 -8.15
C GLY A 90 -9.05 17.52 -9.15
N VAL A 91 -10.36 17.36 -8.95
CA VAL A 91 -11.24 16.64 -9.89
C VAL A 91 -11.42 17.42 -11.19
N ASP A 92 -11.59 18.74 -11.13
CA ASP A 92 -11.64 19.59 -12.32
C ASP A 92 -10.34 19.50 -13.13
N GLU A 93 -9.19 19.49 -12.45
CA GLU A 93 -7.91 19.27 -13.10
C GLU A 93 -7.86 17.91 -13.81
N VAL A 94 -8.32 16.82 -13.16
CA VAL A 94 -8.42 15.51 -13.80
C VAL A 94 -9.25 15.59 -15.09
N LYS A 95 -10.42 16.25 -15.05
CA LYS A 95 -11.29 16.40 -16.24
C LYS A 95 -10.55 17.11 -17.38
N LEU A 96 -9.77 18.15 -17.08
CA LEU A 96 -8.96 18.86 -18.07
C LEU A 96 -7.82 17.99 -18.62
N LEU A 97 -7.09 17.30 -17.76
CA LEU A 97 -5.96 16.44 -18.15
C LEU A 97 -6.40 15.24 -18.98
N VAL A 98 -7.55 14.64 -18.66
CA VAL A 98 -8.14 13.55 -19.45
C VAL A 98 -8.48 14.02 -20.86
N ARG A 99 -9.07 15.21 -21.01
CA ARG A 99 -9.34 15.80 -22.34
C ARG A 99 -8.05 16.09 -23.11
N ALA A 100 -6.97 16.45 -22.42
CA ALA A 100 -5.67 16.73 -23.00
C ALA A 100 -4.82 15.47 -23.30
N ALA A 101 -5.27 14.26 -22.94
CA ALA A 101 -4.48 13.03 -23.02
C ALA A 101 -3.92 12.73 -24.42
N ARG A 102 -4.64 13.11 -25.49
CA ARG A 102 -4.19 12.94 -26.89
C ARG A 102 -3.11 13.95 -27.32
N GLN A 103 -2.96 15.04 -26.58
CA GLN A 103 -2.01 16.13 -26.85
C GLN A 103 -1.25 16.46 -25.55
N TRP A 104 -0.67 15.41 -24.95
CA TRP A 104 0.03 15.52 -23.68
C TRP A 104 1.30 16.37 -23.82
N THR A 105 1.58 17.20 -22.81
CA THR A 105 2.74 18.11 -22.80
C THR A 105 3.35 18.13 -21.40
N PRO A 106 4.60 18.60 -21.25
CA PRO A 106 5.23 18.77 -19.93
C PRO A 106 4.46 19.70 -18.98
N GLU A 107 3.69 20.66 -19.51
CA GLU A 107 2.85 21.56 -18.72
C GLU A 107 1.70 20.79 -18.03
N HIS A 108 1.05 19.88 -18.75
CA HIS A 108 0.03 19.00 -18.19
C HIS A 108 0.59 18.13 -17.06
N GLU A 109 1.82 17.63 -17.25
CA GLU A 109 2.52 16.87 -16.22
C GLU A 109 2.82 17.72 -14.98
N ALA A 110 3.34 18.93 -15.14
CA ALA A 110 3.61 19.84 -14.02
C ALA A 110 2.33 20.20 -13.25
N ARG A 111 1.24 20.50 -13.96
CA ARG A 111 -0.08 20.81 -13.36
C ARG A 111 -0.62 19.64 -12.55
N ALA A 112 -0.55 18.42 -13.09
CA ALA A 112 -0.98 17.21 -12.38
C ALA A 112 -0.21 17.00 -11.07
N HIS A 113 1.12 17.17 -11.10
CA HIS A 113 1.96 17.06 -9.91
C HIS A 113 1.70 18.16 -8.89
N ALA A 114 1.51 19.41 -9.34
CA ALA A 114 1.18 20.53 -8.46
C ALA A 114 -0.14 20.30 -7.72
N ARG A 115 -1.19 19.84 -8.43
CA ARG A 115 -2.47 19.50 -7.81
C ARG A 115 -2.39 18.30 -6.88
N ALA A 116 -1.60 17.29 -7.23
CA ALA A 116 -1.36 16.17 -6.34
C ALA A 116 -0.66 16.61 -5.05
N ALA A 117 0.34 17.48 -5.16
CA ALA A 117 1.07 18.02 -4.00
C ALA A 117 0.17 18.85 -3.09
N GLU A 118 -0.68 19.71 -3.66
CA GLU A 118 -1.67 20.50 -2.92
C GLU A 118 -2.64 19.60 -2.12
N LEU A 119 -3.22 18.58 -2.76
CA LEU A 119 -4.11 17.63 -2.08
C LEU A 119 -3.41 16.90 -0.94
N LEU A 120 -2.12 16.58 -1.11
CA LEU A 120 -1.34 15.88 -0.11
C LEU A 120 -0.99 16.74 1.11
N GLN A 121 -1.11 18.07 1.04
CA GLN A 121 -0.96 18.94 2.21
C GLN A 121 -2.06 18.67 3.27
N TYR A 122 -3.22 18.18 2.83
CA TYR A 122 -4.35 17.86 3.72
C TYR A 122 -4.32 16.42 4.21
N ALA A 123 -3.83 15.49 3.39
CA ALA A 123 -3.77 14.08 3.78
C ALA A 123 -2.66 13.86 4.82
N PRO A 124 -2.93 13.15 5.93
CA PRO A 124 -1.88 12.77 6.87
C PRO A 124 -0.77 12.03 6.11
N ALA A 125 0.50 12.32 6.43
CA ALA A 125 1.63 11.58 5.88
C ALA A 125 1.32 10.10 5.99
N ALA A 126 1.29 9.40 4.85
CA ALA A 126 1.06 7.97 4.85
C ALA A 126 2.10 7.35 5.77
N ALA A 127 1.68 6.54 6.75
CA ALA A 127 2.59 5.57 7.34
C ALA A 127 3.27 4.85 6.16
N PRO A 128 4.60 4.74 6.11
CA PRO A 128 5.31 4.25 4.94
C PRO A 128 4.75 2.90 4.54
N GLN A 129 3.89 2.94 3.53
CA GLN A 129 3.31 1.76 2.93
C GLN A 129 4.36 1.37 1.89
N PRO A 130 5.05 0.22 2.06
CA PRO A 130 6.13 -0.13 1.16
C PRO A 130 5.57 -0.09 -0.25
N ALA A 131 6.15 0.78 -1.05
CA ALA A 131 5.71 1.01 -2.40
C ALA A 131 5.77 -0.35 -3.12
N ALA A 132 4.62 -0.81 -3.61
CA ALA A 132 4.59 -1.86 -4.62
C ALA A 132 5.15 -1.23 -5.91
N ILE A 133 6.46 -1.02 -5.93
CA ILE A 133 7.20 -0.64 -7.14
C ILE A 133 7.34 -1.94 -7.91
N ALA A 134 6.55 -2.06 -8.97
CA ALA A 134 6.88 -2.90 -10.10
C ALA A 134 8.31 -2.56 -10.52
N GLY A 135 9.29 -3.38 -10.10
CA GLY A 135 10.69 -3.15 -10.42
C GLY A 135 11.72 -3.85 -9.53
N ASN A 136 11.45 -4.12 -8.24
CA ASN A 136 12.44 -4.84 -7.42
C ASN A 136 11.78 -5.77 -6.39
N ALA A 137 11.48 -7.00 -6.83
CA ALA A 137 10.94 -8.05 -5.99
C ALA A 137 11.82 -8.35 -4.75
N ALA A 138 13.14 -8.15 -4.83
CA ALA A 138 14.04 -8.33 -3.69
C ALA A 138 13.88 -7.20 -2.66
N ALA A 139 13.68 -5.95 -3.08
CA ALA A 139 13.39 -4.84 -2.19
C ALA A 139 12.01 -4.99 -1.52
N TYR A 140 11.00 -5.44 -2.27
CA TYR A 140 9.69 -5.77 -1.71
C TYR A 140 9.78 -6.90 -0.69
N LEU A 141 10.44 -8.01 -1.04
CA LEU A 141 10.64 -9.15 -0.14
C LEU A 141 11.42 -8.73 1.11
N GLY A 142 12.49 -7.95 0.97
CA GLY A 142 13.24 -7.40 2.10
C GLY A 142 12.41 -6.45 2.97
N GLY A 143 11.50 -5.68 2.37
CA GLY A 143 10.50 -4.87 3.08
C GLY A 143 9.59 -5.74 3.94
N GLU A 144 8.93 -6.73 3.34
CA GLU A 144 7.98 -7.61 4.03
C GLU A 144 8.64 -8.48 5.11
N VAL A 145 9.82 -9.06 4.83
CA VAL A 145 10.59 -9.87 5.78
C VAL A 145 10.99 -9.05 7.02
N SER A 146 11.44 -7.80 6.83
CA SER A 146 11.76 -6.90 7.93
C SER A 146 10.54 -6.51 8.75
N ALA A 147 9.38 -6.39 8.10
CA ALA A 147 8.13 -6.04 8.72
C ALA A 147 7.57 -7.21 9.57
N ILE A 148 7.80 -8.45 9.16
CA ILE A 148 7.53 -9.65 9.96
C ILE A 148 8.42 -9.64 11.21
N ALA A 149 9.74 -9.47 11.05
CA ALA A 149 10.67 -9.45 12.18
C ALA A 149 10.32 -8.36 13.22
N THR A 150 9.93 -7.18 12.76
CA THR A 150 9.49 -6.08 13.63
C THR A 150 8.22 -6.45 14.41
N GLY A 151 7.27 -7.11 13.75
CA GLY A 151 6.04 -7.59 14.39
C GLY A 151 6.31 -8.66 15.45
N LEU A 152 7.26 -9.57 15.22
CA LEU A 152 7.70 -10.56 16.20
C LEU A 152 8.32 -9.89 17.44
N MET A 153 9.23 -8.94 17.25
CA MET A 153 9.82 -8.19 18.36
C MET A 153 8.77 -7.38 19.14
N ALA A 154 7.80 -6.78 18.44
CA ALA A 154 6.68 -6.10 19.09
C ALA A 154 5.85 -7.09 19.93
N TYR A 155 5.55 -8.28 19.41
CA TYR A 155 4.84 -9.32 20.16
C TYR A 155 5.59 -9.75 21.44
N LEU A 156 6.91 -9.93 21.35
CA LEU A 156 7.78 -10.31 22.48
C LEU A 156 7.85 -9.22 23.55
N THR A 157 8.00 -7.96 23.14
CA THR A 157 8.16 -6.82 24.06
C THR A 157 6.86 -6.40 24.73
N THR A 158 5.72 -6.62 24.06
CA THR A 158 4.39 -6.25 24.58
C THR A 158 3.68 -7.39 25.31
N GLY A 159 4.33 -8.55 25.48
CA GLY A 159 3.75 -9.69 26.18
C GLY A 159 2.53 -10.26 25.46
N GLY A 160 2.58 -10.39 24.13
CA GLY A 160 1.56 -11.13 23.39
C GLY A 160 0.44 -10.30 22.75
N ASN A 161 0.70 -9.06 22.33
CA ASN A 161 -0.27 -8.20 21.64
C ASN A 161 -0.90 -8.91 20.42
N GLU A 162 -2.23 -9.07 20.46
CA GLU A 162 -3.01 -9.77 19.42
C GLU A 162 -2.87 -9.12 18.04
N GLY A 163 -2.88 -7.79 17.98
CA GLY A 163 -2.76 -7.05 16.72
C GLY A 163 -1.39 -7.23 16.06
N ALA A 164 -0.34 -7.46 16.86
CA ALA A 164 1.00 -7.72 16.33
C ALA A 164 1.08 -9.09 15.64
N LEU A 165 0.45 -10.12 16.22
CA LEU A 165 0.47 -11.48 15.68
C LEU A 165 -0.37 -11.61 14.41
N SER A 166 -1.56 -11.00 14.38
CA SER A 166 -2.41 -11.00 13.18
C SER A 166 -1.75 -10.25 12.02
N LEU A 167 -1.01 -9.17 12.31
CA LEU A 167 -0.21 -8.46 11.31
C LEU A 167 0.94 -9.33 10.77
N VAL A 168 1.62 -10.07 11.64
CA VAL A 168 2.67 -11.03 11.27
C VAL A 168 2.12 -12.11 10.34
N LEU A 169 0.98 -12.73 10.67
CA LEU A 169 0.37 -13.78 9.86
C LEU A 169 -0.04 -13.31 8.46
N ARG A 170 -0.65 -12.13 8.37
CA ARG A 170 -1.03 -11.56 7.06
C ARG A 170 0.18 -11.38 6.15
N ARG A 171 1.29 -10.91 6.71
CA ARG A 171 2.54 -10.67 5.97
C ARG A 171 3.28 -11.96 5.64
N ALA A 172 3.31 -12.93 6.55
CA ALA A 172 3.90 -14.24 6.30
C ALA A 172 3.26 -14.93 5.08
N ARG A 173 1.93 -14.92 4.98
CA ARG A 173 1.20 -15.45 3.81
C ARG A 173 1.54 -14.73 2.51
N ALA A 174 1.67 -13.40 2.56
CA ALA A 174 2.07 -12.60 1.39
C ALA A 174 3.49 -12.93 0.92
N VAL A 175 4.41 -13.19 1.86
CA VAL A 175 5.80 -13.58 1.57
C VAL A 175 5.89 -15.00 1.00
N GLN A 176 5.11 -15.97 1.51
CA GLN A 176 5.12 -17.35 1.01
C GLN A 176 4.75 -17.44 -0.48
N GLY A 177 3.81 -16.61 -0.95
CA GLY A 177 3.44 -16.56 -2.38
C GLY A 177 4.56 -16.01 -3.30
N VAL A 178 5.51 -15.23 -2.76
CA VAL A 178 6.56 -14.56 -3.54
C VAL A 178 7.91 -15.26 -3.39
N ALA A 179 8.25 -15.77 -2.21
CA ALA A 179 9.54 -16.42 -1.93
C ALA A 179 9.70 -17.76 -2.65
N THR A 180 8.59 -18.51 -2.80
CA THR A 180 8.54 -19.79 -3.54
C THR A 180 8.79 -19.64 -5.04
N THR A 181 8.59 -18.45 -5.60
CA THR A 181 8.78 -18.18 -7.03
C THR A 181 10.18 -17.62 -7.37
N LYS A 182 11.04 -17.39 -6.37
CA LYS A 182 12.30 -16.65 -6.53
C LYS A 182 13.53 -17.32 -5.89
N ASP A 183 13.46 -18.62 -5.60
CA ASP A 183 14.57 -19.41 -5.07
C ASP A 183 15.29 -18.75 -3.86
N ALA A 184 14.50 -18.29 -2.88
CA ALA A 184 15.00 -17.98 -1.54
C ALA A 184 14.50 -19.02 -0.49
N PRO A 185 14.80 -20.33 -0.66
CA PRO A 185 14.29 -21.40 0.20
C PRO A 185 14.40 -21.11 1.70
N PRO A 186 15.54 -20.60 2.20
CA PRO A 186 15.68 -20.54 3.64
C PRO A 186 14.87 -19.43 4.32
N VAL A 187 14.59 -18.33 3.60
CA VAL A 187 13.66 -17.31 4.09
C VAL A 187 12.23 -17.86 4.11
N ALA A 188 11.86 -18.63 3.09
CA ALA A 188 10.55 -19.28 3.05
C ALA A 188 10.37 -20.28 4.21
N GLU A 189 11.40 -21.03 4.58
CA GLU A 189 11.37 -21.97 5.70
C GLU A 189 11.17 -21.27 7.05
N VAL A 190 11.94 -20.21 7.32
CA VAL A 190 11.81 -19.43 8.57
C VAL A 190 10.43 -18.77 8.65
N VAL A 191 9.94 -18.19 7.54
CA VAL A 191 8.60 -17.58 7.50
C VAL A 191 7.51 -18.64 7.70
N ALA A 192 7.65 -19.84 7.13
CA ALA A 192 6.69 -20.93 7.32
C ALA A 192 6.70 -21.49 8.75
N ALA A 193 7.86 -21.51 9.42
CA ALA A 193 7.95 -21.85 10.85
C ALA A 193 7.25 -20.79 11.72
N VAL A 194 7.46 -19.51 11.43
CA VAL A 194 6.77 -18.40 12.11
C VAL A 194 5.26 -18.49 11.91
N GLU A 195 4.80 -18.70 10.68
CA GLU A 195 3.37 -18.78 10.36
C GLU A 195 2.68 -19.92 11.12
N ARG A 196 3.25 -21.14 11.10
CA ARG A 196 2.69 -22.29 11.82
C ARG A 196 2.59 -22.04 13.32
N THR A 197 3.62 -21.45 13.91
CA THR A 197 3.64 -21.15 15.36
C THR A 197 2.66 -20.03 15.71
N ALA A 198 2.62 -18.97 14.91
CA ALA A 198 1.69 -17.86 15.11
C ALA A 198 0.23 -18.29 14.96
N ALA A 199 -0.10 -19.12 13.96
CA ALA A 199 -1.44 -19.67 13.79
C ALA A 199 -1.85 -20.56 14.97
N THR A 200 -0.92 -21.37 15.48
CA THR A 200 -1.15 -22.20 16.67
C THR A 200 -1.44 -21.34 17.92
N LEU A 201 -0.77 -20.19 18.07
CA LEU A 201 -1.01 -19.27 19.18
C LEU A 201 -2.31 -18.49 19.03
N GLU A 202 -2.67 -18.03 17.83
CA GLU A 202 -3.96 -17.34 17.60
C GLU A 202 -5.16 -18.23 17.94
N ALA A 203 -5.04 -19.54 17.70
CA ALA A 203 -6.08 -20.51 18.05
C ALA A 203 -6.28 -20.68 19.57
N ARG A 204 -5.33 -20.22 20.41
CA ARG A 204 -5.44 -20.25 21.88
C ARG A 204 -6.17 -19.03 22.42
N PRO A 205 -6.79 -19.11 23.61
CA PRO A 205 -7.32 -17.96 24.32
C PRO A 205 -6.23 -16.90 24.56
N ALA A 206 -6.59 -15.61 24.49
CA ALA A 206 -5.65 -14.49 24.59
C ALA A 206 -4.71 -14.56 25.79
N GLY A 207 -5.23 -14.98 26.96
CA GLY A 207 -4.47 -15.10 28.21
C GLY A 207 -3.37 -16.17 28.19
N ASP A 208 -3.47 -17.17 27.32
CA ASP A 208 -2.53 -18.30 27.26
C ASP A 208 -1.44 -18.12 26.20
N ARG A 209 -1.48 -17.02 25.44
CA ARG A 209 -0.54 -16.75 24.34
C ARG A 209 0.79 -16.18 24.85
N ALA A 210 0.72 -15.25 25.80
CA ALA A 210 1.84 -14.46 26.31
C ALA A 210 2.90 -15.26 27.10
N GLY A 211 2.58 -16.48 27.53
CA GLY A 211 3.44 -17.32 28.37
C GLY A 211 4.14 -18.47 27.63
N ASN A 212 4.03 -18.56 26.30
CA ASN A 212 4.63 -19.66 25.58
C ASN A 212 6.14 -19.43 25.34
N ALA A 213 6.97 -20.00 26.20
CA ALA A 213 8.43 -19.85 26.14
C ALA A 213 9.03 -20.35 24.82
N ALA A 214 8.59 -21.52 24.33
CA ALA A 214 9.07 -22.09 23.07
C ALA A 214 8.73 -21.21 21.86
N ALA A 215 7.53 -20.63 21.82
CA ALA A 215 7.16 -19.68 20.78
C ALA A 215 7.94 -18.37 20.89
N SER A 216 8.21 -17.91 22.12
CA SER A 216 8.97 -16.69 22.35
C SER A 216 10.43 -16.84 21.89
N GLU A 217 11.04 -17.99 22.18
CA GLU A 217 12.37 -18.35 21.71
C GLU A 217 12.43 -18.43 20.18
N LEU A 218 11.47 -19.14 19.56
CA LEU A 218 11.36 -19.22 18.10
C LEU A 218 11.20 -17.83 17.46
N PHE A 219 10.31 -16.99 18.00
CA PHE A 219 10.06 -15.65 17.46
C PHE A 219 11.26 -14.73 17.61
N SER A 220 12.03 -14.86 18.70
CA SER A 220 13.29 -14.12 18.89
C SER A 220 14.32 -14.53 17.85
N ALA A 221 14.58 -15.83 17.70
CA ALA A 221 15.52 -16.35 16.72
C ALA A 221 15.10 -16.00 15.28
N ALA A 222 13.83 -16.16 14.95
CA ALA A 222 13.29 -15.82 13.64
C ALA A 222 13.39 -14.32 13.36
N ALA A 223 13.13 -13.44 14.34
CA ALA A 223 13.27 -12.00 14.14
C ALA A 223 14.71 -11.61 13.77
N LEU A 224 15.72 -12.20 14.42
CA LEU A 224 17.13 -11.96 14.11
C LEU A 224 17.50 -12.42 12.70
N VAL A 225 17.14 -13.65 12.33
CA VAL A 225 17.42 -14.20 11.00
C VAL A 225 16.72 -13.41 9.90
N LEU A 226 15.44 -13.06 10.10
CA LEU A 226 14.67 -12.28 9.13
C LEU A 226 15.21 -10.84 8.99
N GLN A 227 15.68 -10.19 10.07
CA GLN A 227 16.32 -8.87 9.96
C GLN A 227 17.59 -8.92 9.10
N ARG A 228 18.44 -9.94 9.30
CA ARG A 228 19.65 -10.13 8.50
C ARG A 228 19.31 -10.39 7.03
N ALA A 229 18.40 -11.34 6.78
CA ALA A 229 17.91 -11.66 5.43
C ALA A 229 17.31 -10.42 4.72
N ALA A 230 16.56 -9.58 5.43
CA ALA A 230 16.04 -8.33 4.88
C ALA A 230 17.14 -7.34 4.49
N GLY A 231 18.23 -7.28 5.25
CA GLY A 231 19.42 -6.50 4.92
C GLY A 231 20.08 -6.98 3.62
N ASP A 232 20.26 -8.29 3.47
CA ASP A 232 20.83 -8.89 2.26
C ASP A 232 19.95 -8.69 1.03
N LEU A 233 18.65 -8.92 1.16
CA LEU A 233 17.68 -8.75 0.06
C LEU A 233 17.63 -7.31 -0.44
N ARG A 234 17.66 -6.32 0.46
CA ARG A 234 17.72 -4.89 0.06
C ARG A 234 19.03 -4.52 -0.63
N ALA A 235 20.12 -5.18 -0.24
CA ALA A 235 21.42 -5.01 -0.87
C ALA A 235 21.60 -5.84 -2.15
N GLY A 236 20.58 -6.60 -2.57
CA GLY A 236 20.64 -7.46 -3.75
C GLY A 236 21.52 -8.71 -3.58
N ARG A 237 21.81 -9.12 -2.34
CA ARG A 237 22.59 -10.31 -2.01
C ARG A 237 21.66 -11.52 -1.75
N ALA A 238 22.21 -12.72 -1.90
CA ALA A 238 21.54 -13.93 -1.45
C ALA A 238 21.37 -13.87 0.08
N PRO A 239 20.18 -14.21 0.63
CA PRO A 239 19.96 -14.20 2.06
C PRO A 239 20.85 -15.23 2.75
N ASP A 240 21.71 -14.78 3.66
CA ASP A 240 22.44 -15.67 4.54
C ASP A 240 21.62 -15.94 5.80
N VAL A 241 21.17 -17.17 5.89
CA VAL A 241 20.38 -17.77 6.96
C VAL A 241 21.13 -18.90 7.66
N ALA A 242 22.39 -19.17 7.24
CA ALA A 242 23.18 -20.21 7.87
C ALA A 242 23.27 -19.88 9.36
N ALA A 243 22.95 -20.91 10.15
CA ALA A 243 22.58 -20.89 11.56
C ALA A 243 23.07 -19.65 12.31
N ALA A 244 22.12 -18.93 12.92
CA ALA A 244 22.46 -18.27 14.17
C ALA A 244 23.08 -19.35 15.06
N ASP A 245 24.40 -19.32 15.23
CA ASP A 245 25.08 -20.11 16.24
C ASP A 245 24.44 -19.74 17.59
N LEU A 246 23.48 -20.58 18.00
CA LEU A 246 22.93 -20.64 19.34
C LEU A 246 23.92 -21.39 20.23
#